data_AF-A0A2A5DL68-F1
#
_entry.id   AF-A0A2A5DL68-F1
#
_cell.length_a   1.000
_cell.length_b   1.000
_cell.length_c   1.000
_cell.angle_alpha   90.00
_cell.angle_beta   90.00
_cell.angle_gamma   90.00
#
_symmetry.space_group_name_H-M   'P 1'
#
loop_
_entity.id
_entity.type
_entity.pdbx_description
1 polymer ?
#
loop_
_entity_poly.entity_id
_entity_poly.type
_entity_poly.pdbx_seq_one_letter_code
_entity_poly.pdbx_strand_id
1 'polypeptide(L)'
;MPMKIYSEDEIFNLIGDAYLSLIHLGDGVDEDANKILNLSSGVDNNVISKLLCGQSWRERLVGLVLATDRGPDQFFKSLTESLFDIRGISIIPTCAVMSIAVTSFGFKYKPNVLSDLDRSIFDGELGTAIDHFHFAIGDGKEPSITHGENYGQEFENHKAFYLKLSAL
;
A
#
# COMPACT_ATOMS: atom_id res chain seq x y z
N MET A 1 11.95 29.59 0.91
CA MET A 1 12.65 28.84 1.98
C MET A 1 13.06 27.49 1.39
N PRO A 2 14.26 26.96 1.65
CA PRO A 2 14.62 25.62 1.21
C PRO A 2 13.65 24.62 1.85
N MET A 3 13.12 23.71 1.04
CA MET A 3 12.21 22.66 1.48
C MET A 3 13.00 21.67 2.35
N LYS A 4 12.52 21.39 3.57
CA LYS A 4 13.14 20.39 4.44
C LYS A 4 12.93 19.00 3.81
N ILE A 5 14.00 18.23 3.69
CA ILE A 5 13.94 16.82 3.31
C ILE A 5 13.95 15.98 4.59
N TYR A 6 12.97 15.08 4.74
CA TYR A 6 12.86 14.22 5.92
C TYR A 6 13.53 12.85 5.73
N SER A 7 14.23 12.36 6.75
CA SER A 7 14.64 10.95 6.82
C SER A 7 13.49 10.04 7.31
N GLU A 8 13.67 8.72 7.20
CA GLU A 8 12.72 7.72 7.73
C GLU A 8 12.47 7.93 9.23
N ASP A 9 13.53 8.06 10.04
CA ASP A 9 13.42 8.29 11.48
C ASP A 9 12.69 9.60 11.81
N GLU A 10 12.93 10.67 11.04
CA GLU A 10 12.22 11.94 11.23
C GLU A 10 10.73 11.82 10.92
N ILE A 11 10.36 11.07 9.87
CA ILE A 11 8.95 10.81 9.53
C ILE A 11 8.26 10.15 10.73
N PHE A 12 8.81 9.06 11.26
CA PHE A 12 8.21 8.33 12.38
C PHE A 12 8.13 9.15 13.68
N ASN A 13 9.13 9.99 13.95
CA ASN A 13 9.08 10.91 15.09
C ASN A 13 7.96 11.95 14.96
N LEU A 14 7.61 12.37 13.73
CA LEU A 14 6.60 13.39 13.48
C LEU A 14 5.18 12.83 13.43
N ILE A 15 4.99 11.65 12.83
CA ILE A 15 3.66 11.04 12.71
C ILE A 15 3.24 10.28 13.96
N GLY A 16 4.19 9.93 14.84
CA GLY A 16 3.95 9.09 16.01
C GLY A 16 3.31 7.76 15.60
N ASP A 17 2.19 7.42 16.24
CA ASP A 17 1.49 6.15 16.01
C ASP A 17 0.38 6.22 14.96
N ALA A 18 0.35 7.25 14.10
CA ALA A 18 -0.66 7.42 13.06
C ALA A 18 -0.78 6.21 12.11
N TYR A 19 0.27 5.40 11.96
CA TYR A 19 0.25 4.19 11.14
C TYR A 19 -0.66 3.08 11.70
N LEU A 20 -1.06 3.12 12.97
CA LEU A 20 -1.89 2.08 13.59
C LEU A 20 -3.31 2.06 13.02
N SER A 21 -3.91 3.22 12.76
CA SER A 21 -5.26 3.31 12.19
C SER A 21 -5.32 2.78 10.75
N LEU A 22 -4.17 2.76 10.05
CA LEU A 22 -4.04 2.22 8.69
C LEU A 22 -4.17 0.69 8.61
N ILE A 23 -4.14 -0.05 9.72
CA ILE A 23 -4.25 -1.51 9.71
C ILE A 23 -5.66 -1.94 9.31
N HIS A 24 -6.67 -1.46 10.05
CA HIS A 24 -8.08 -1.83 9.87
C HIS A 24 -8.97 -0.67 9.41
N LEU A 25 -8.40 0.51 9.16
CA LEU A 25 -9.12 1.70 8.69
C LEU A 25 -10.27 2.11 9.63
N GLY A 26 -9.98 2.12 10.93
CA GLY A 26 -10.95 2.46 11.97
C GLY A 26 -11.16 3.97 12.16
N ASP A 27 -11.80 4.33 13.27
CA ASP A 27 -12.03 5.72 13.64
C ASP A 27 -10.74 6.55 13.66
N GLY A 28 -10.79 7.77 13.11
CA GLY A 28 -9.64 8.69 13.07
C GLY A 28 -8.62 8.42 11.95
N VAL A 29 -8.83 7.40 11.11
CA VAL A 29 -7.88 7.08 10.01
C VAL A 29 -7.63 8.26 9.07
N ASP A 30 -8.64 9.09 8.81
CA ASP A 30 -8.49 10.28 7.98
C ASP A 30 -7.54 11.33 8.61
N GLU A 31 -7.65 11.54 9.93
CA GLU A 31 -6.79 12.49 10.65
C GLU A 31 -5.34 12.00 10.67
N ASP A 32 -5.15 10.71 10.89
CA ASP A 32 -3.83 10.07 10.90
C ASP A 32 -3.19 10.03 9.51
N ALA A 33 -3.95 9.70 8.48
CA ALA A 33 -3.49 9.78 7.09
C ALA A 33 -3.06 11.20 6.75
N ASN A 34 -3.85 12.21 7.16
CA ASN A 34 -3.48 13.62 6.95
C ASN A 34 -2.19 14.01 7.66
N LYS A 35 -1.90 13.49 8.85
CA LYS A 35 -0.59 13.71 9.51
C LYS A 35 0.57 13.21 8.64
N ILE A 36 0.41 12.05 8.00
CA ILE A 36 1.40 11.49 7.08
C ILE A 36 1.50 12.34 5.81
N LEU A 37 0.37 12.66 5.19
CA LEU A 37 0.30 13.45 3.96
C LEU A 37 0.90 14.85 4.10
N ASN A 38 0.77 15.48 5.27
CA ASN A 38 1.39 16.77 5.56
C ASN A 38 2.92 16.76 5.41
N LEU A 39 3.55 15.59 5.50
CA LEU A 39 4.98 15.42 5.27
C LEU A 39 5.33 15.22 3.80
N SER A 40 4.37 14.84 2.94
CA SER A 40 4.61 14.39 1.55
C SER A 40 5.50 15.35 0.77
N SER A 41 5.27 16.67 0.85
CA SER A 41 6.08 17.66 0.13
C SER A 41 7.58 17.59 0.48
N GLY A 42 7.94 17.22 1.71
CA GLY A 42 9.32 17.11 2.18
C GLY A 42 9.91 15.70 2.12
N VAL A 43 9.20 14.72 1.55
CA VAL A 43 9.70 13.34 1.40
C VAL A 43 10.05 13.10 -0.07
N ASP A 44 11.28 12.66 -0.36
CA ASP A 44 11.68 12.34 -1.72
C ASP A 44 11.19 10.94 -2.15
N ASN A 45 11.16 10.68 -3.46
CA ASN A 45 10.70 9.39 -3.99
C ASN A 45 11.59 8.21 -3.56
N ASN A 46 12.86 8.45 -3.24
CA ASN A 46 13.78 7.40 -2.78
C ASN A 46 13.44 6.96 -1.35
N VAL A 47 13.09 7.89 -0.46
CA VAL A 47 12.59 7.61 0.88
C VAL A 47 11.27 6.87 0.82
N ILE A 48 10.33 7.28 -0.05
CA ILE A 48 9.07 6.54 -0.25
C ILE A 48 9.36 5.10 -0.69
N SER A 49 10.28 4.90 -1.63
CA SER A 49 10.65 3.57 -2.12
C SER A 49 11.27 2.71 -1.01
N LYS A 50 12.10 3.30 -0.14
CA LYS A 50 12.68 2.61 1.03
C LYS A 50 11.61 2.21 2.04
N LEU A 51 10.64 3.10 2.32
CA LEU A 51 9.51 2.79 3.21
C LEU A 51 8.68 1.62 2.68
N LEU A 52 8.39 1.60 1.37
CA LEU A 52 7.69 0.48 0.72
C LEU A 52 8.46 -0.84 0.79
N CYS A 53 9.78 -0.80 0.74
CA CYS A 53 10.66 -1.97 0.89
C CYS A 53 11.16 -2.15 2.35
N GLY A 54 10.54 -1.45 3.31
CA GLY A 54 10.95 -1.46 4.71
C GLY A 54 10.87 -2.85 5.34
N GLN A 55 11.62 -3.02 6.44
CA GLN A 55 11.70 -4.28 7.18
C GLN A 55 10.46 -4.50 8.07
N SER A 56 9.66 -3.46 8.28
CA SER A 56 8.46 -3.51 9.11
C SER A 56 7.19 -3.15 8.32
N TRP A 57 6.06 -3.73 8.72
CA TRP A 57 4.77 -3.41 8.12
C TRP A 57 4.39 -1.92 8.34
N ARG A 58 4.83 -1.29 9.45
CA ARG A 58 4.58 0.14 9.72
C ARG A 58 5.19 1.06 8.65
N GLU A 59 6.44 0.79 8.23
CA GLU A 59 7.14 1.53 7.17
C GLU A 59 6.37 1.43 5.86
N ARG A 60 5.87 0.23 5.56
CA ARG A 60 5.10 -0.02 4.35
C ARG A 60 3.78 0.71 4.34
N LEU A 61 3.00 0.67 5.42
CA LEU A 61 1.74 1.41 5.51
C LEU A 61 1.95 2.92 5.30
N VAL A 62 2.98 3.50 5.92
CA VAL A 62 3.35 4.90 5.72
C VAL A 62 3.79 5.17 4.27
N GLY A 63 4.63 4.29 3.71
CA GLY A 63 5.08 4.36 2.33
C GLY A 63 3.92 4.30 1.33
N LEU A 64 2.90 3.48 1.60
CA LEU A 64 1.71 3.33 0.75
C LEU A 64 0.88 4.62 0.73
N VAL A 65 0.68 5.28 1.86
CA VAL A 65 0.00 6.59 1.93
C VAL A 65 0.74 7.63 1.09
N LEU A 66 2.05 7.76 1.28
CA LEU A 66 2.89 8.72 0.56
C LEU A 66 2.99 8.41 -0.94
N ALA A 67 3.11 7.13 -1.31
CA ALA A 67 3.15 6.69 -2.70
C ALA A 67 1.84 7.00 -3.43
N THR A 68 0.71 6.82 -2.74
CA THR A 68 -0.63 7.08 -3.29
C THR A 68 -0.83 8.57 -3.60
N ASP A 69 -0.43 9.46 -2.68
CA ASP A 69 -0.47 10.92 -2.87
C ASP A 69 0.40 11.40 -4.06
N ARG A 70 1.55 10.75 -4.24
CA ARG A 70 2.54 11.09 -5.27
C ARG A 70 2.22 10.52 -6.66
N GLY A 71 1.24 9.63 -6.76
CA GLY A 71 1.04 8.76 -7.92
C GLY A 71 1.72 7.40 -7.71
N PRO A 72 0.96 6.32 -7.44
CA PRO A 72 1.50 5.02 -7.07
C PRO A 72 2.14 4.25 -8.23
N ASP A 73 1.84 4.62 -9.48
CA ASP A 73 2.39 4.00 -10.70
C ASP A 73 3.92 4.13 -10.79
N GLN A 74 4.48 5.25 -10.35
CA GLN A 74 5.94 5.44 -10.34
C GLN A 74 6.67 4.54 -9.34
N PHE A 75 5.95 3.98 -8.36
CA PHE A 75 6.49 3.11 -7.31
C PHE A 75 6.15 1.63 -7.54
N PHE A 76 5.56 1.28 -8.69
CA PHE A 76 5.09 -0.10 -8.94
C PHE A 76 6.17 -1.16 -8.76
N LYS A 77 7.42 -0.84 -9.10
CA LYS A 77 8.57 -1.72 -8.84
C LYS A 77 8.73 -2.00 -7.35
N SER A 78 8.77 -0.97 -6.51
CA SER A 78 8.89 -1.12 -5.05
C SER A 78 7.68 -1.79 -4.41
N LEU A 79 6.47 -1.51 -4.93
CA LEU A 79 5.25 -2.21 -4.51
C LEU A 79 5.31 -3.71 -4.84
N THR A 80 5.85 -4.07 -6.00
CA THR A 80 6.06 -5.47 -6.36
C THR A 80 7.12 -6.11 -5.48
N GLU A 81 8.27 -5.46 -5.30
CA GLU A 81 9.36 -5.96 -4.45
C GLU A 81 8.92 -6.17 -3.00
N SER A 82 8.03 -5.32 -2.46
CA SER A 82 7.49 -5.50 -1.12
C SER A 82 6.63 -6.77 -0.98
N LEU A 83 5.99 -7.23 -2.06
CA LEU A 83 5.28 -8.51 -2.10
C LEU A 83 6.22 -9.72 -2.25
N PHE A 84 7.48 -9.54 -2.64
CA PHE A 84 8.48 -10.62 -2.61
C PHE A 84 9.17 -10.74 -1.25
N ASP A 85 9.27 -9.65 -0.49
CA ASP A 85 9.69 -9.65 0.92
C ASP A 85 8.47 -9.44 1.83
N ILE A 86 7.57 -10.41 1.94
CA ILE A 86 6.23 -10.16 2.50
C ILE A 86 6.26 -9.82 4.00
N ARG A 87 5.50 -8.79 4.40
CA ARG A 87 5.31 -8.38 5.80
C ARG A 87 3.83 -8.27 6.17
N GLY A 88 3.18 -9.44 6.32
CA GLY A 88 1.87 -9.62 6.94
C GLY A 88 0.83 -8.53 6.61
N ILE A 89 0.51 -7.70 7.60
CA ILE A 89 -0.48 -6.60 7.57
C ILE A 89 -0.37 -5.65 6.36
N SER A 90 0.77 -5.58 5.69
CA SER A 90 0.94 -4.73 4.49
C SER A 90 0.49 -5.37 3.18
N ILE A 91 0.15 -6.67 3.15
CA ILE A 91 -0.22 -7.43 1.95
C ILE A 91 -1.45 -6.82 1.26
N ILE A 92 -2.59 -6.81 1.95
CA ILE A 92 -3.86 -6.31 1.40
C ILE A 92 -3.75 -4.82 1.00
N PRO A 93 -3.20 -3.93 1.85
CA PRO A 93 -2.93 -2.53 1.47
C PRO A 93 -2.06 -2.39 0.21
N THR A 94 -1.01 -3.20 0.07
CA THR A 94 -0.10 -3.13 -1.10
C THR A 94 -0.84 -3.51 -2.37
N CYS A 95 -1.57 -4.63 -2.37
CA CYS A 95 -2.40 -5.05 -3.50
C CYS A 95 -3.47 -4.02 -3.86
N ALA A 96 -4.08 -3.38 -2.85
CA ALA A 96 -5.06 -2.31 -3.06
C ALA A 96 -4.44 -1.09 -3.78
N VAL A 97 -3.28 -0.60 -3.33
CA VAL A 97 -2.56 0.52 -3.98
C VAL A 97 -2.08 0.14 -5.39
N MET A 98 -1.59 -1.09 -5.59
CA MET A 98 -1.24 -1.58 -6.93
C MET A 98 -2.45 -1.57 -7.87
N SER A 99 -3.65 -1.92 -7.39
CA SER A 99 -4.86 -1.85 -8.21
C SER A 99 -5.14 -0.42 -8.70
N ILE A 100 -4.99 0.57 -7.82
CA ILE A 100 -5.17 1.99 -8.15
C ILE A 100 -4.13 2.45 -9.17
N ALA A 101 -2.87 2.04 -9.01
CA ALA A 101 -1.81 2.34 -9.98
C ALA A 101 -2.18 1.88 -11.40
N VAL A 102 -2.79 0.69 -11.52
CA VAL A 102 -3.21 0.13 -12.81
C VAL A 102 -4.49 0.80 -13.33
N THR A 103 -5.53 0.88 -12.51
CA THR A 103 -6.87 1.34 -12.95
C THR A 103 -6.97 2.84 -13.11
N SER A 104 -6.29 3.60 -12.26
CA SER A 104 -6.49 5.05 -12.14
C SER A 104 -5.29 5.86 -12.64
N PHE A 105 -4.09 5.30 -12.60
CA PHE A 105 -2.86 5.94 -13.09
C PHE A 105 -2.32 5.32 -14.38
N GLY A 106 -3.01 4.33 -14.95
CA GLY A 106 -2.68 3.76 -16.26
C GLY A 106 -1.38 2.95 -16.31
N PHE A 107 -0.91 2.45 -15.16
CA PHE A 107 0.25 1.55 -15.14
C PHE A 107 -0.04 0.29 -15.96
N LYS A 108 0.85 -0.04 -16.91
CA LYS A 108 0.71 -1.22 -17.78
C LYS A 108 1.19 -2.48 -17.07
N TYR A 109 0.29 -3.07 -16.29
CA TYR A 109 0.53 -4.34 -15.61
C TYR A 109 0.78 -5.49 -16.59
N LYS A 110 1.64 -6.43 -16.19
CA LYS A 110 1.84 -7.71 -16.89
C LYS A 110 1.53 -8.85 -15.91
N PRO A 111 0.68 -9.83 -16.27
CA PRO A 111 0.23 -10.87 -15.34
C PRO A 111 1.34 -11.71 -14.71
N ASN A 112 2.46 -11.87 -15.43
CA ASN A 112 3.61 -12.65 -14.96
C ASN A 112 4.46 -11.95 -13.89
N VAL A 113 4.17 -10.70 -13.52
CA VAL A 113 4.96 -9.99 -12.49
C VAL A 113 4.82 -10.63 -11.10
N LEU A 114 3.68 -11.27 -10.83
CA LEU A 114 3.37 -11.88 -9.54
C LEU A 114 3.31 -13.42 -9.60
N SER A 115 3.71 -14.04 -10.71
CA SER A 115 3.57 -15.49 -10.92
C SER A 115 4.43 -16.33 -9.98
N ASP A 116 5.53 -15.77 -9.51
CA ASP A 116 6.55 -16.48 -8.72
C ASP A 116 6.29 -16.37 -7.21
N LEU A 117 5.24 -15.66 -6.80
CA LEU A 117 4.87 -15.52 -5.40
C LEU A 117 4.19 -16.79 -4.88
N ASP A 118 4.64 -17.25 -3.71
CA ASP A 118 3.97 -18.34 -3.00
C ASP A 118 2.65 -17.84 -2.41
N ARG A 119 1.57 -18.16 -3.11
CA ARG A 119 0.21 -17.75 -2.78
C ARG A 119 -0.32 -18.35 -1.48
N SER A 120 0.34 -19.37 -0.92
CA SER A 120 -0.05 -20.00 0.35
C SER A 120 0.45 -19.26 1.59
N ILE A 121 1.33 -18.26 1.40
CA ILE A 121 1.91 -17.46 2.49
C ILE A 121 0.81 -16.76 3.31
N PHE A 122 0.99 -16.78 4.65
CA PHE A 122 0.02 -16.32 5.64
C PHE A 122 -1.35 -16.98 5.44
N ASP A 123 -1.40 -18.31 5.44
CA ASP A 123 -2.62 -19.11 5.28
C ASP A 123 -3.46 -18.70 4.06
N GLY A 124 -2.80 -18.34 2.97
CA GLY A 124 -3.45 -17.92 1.73
C GLY A 124 -3.87 -16.45 1.65
N GLU A 125 -3.50 -15.61 2.63
CA GLU A 125 -3.76 -14.16 2.62
C GLU A 125 -3.19 -13.51 1.36
N LEU A 126 -1.94 -13.86 0.99
CA LEU A 126 -1.32 -13.33 -0.23
C LEU A 126 -2.09 -13.73 -1.48
N GLY A 127 -2.46 -15.01 -1.59
CA GLY A 127 -3.25 -15.50 -2.72
C GLY A 127 -4.58 -14.76 -2.84
N THR A 128 -5.26 -14.55 -1.72
CA THR A 128 -6.51 -13.79 -1.64
C THR A 128 -6.31 -12.35 -2.10
N ALA A 129 -5.28 -11.66 -1.60
CA ALA A 129 -4.97 -10.29 -1.97
C ALA A 129 -4.67 -10.14 -3.47
N ILE A 130 -3.95 -11.11 -4.06
CA ILE A 130 -3.64 -11.14 -5.49
C ILE A 130 -4.91 -11.38 -6.32
N ASP A 131 -5.81 -12.26 -5.88
CA ASP A 131 -7.09 -12.50 -6.59
C ASP A 131 -7.96 -11.23 -6.62
N HIS A 132 -8.07 -10.55 -5.49
CA HIS A 132 -8.75 -9.26 -5.40
C HIS A 132 -8.10 -8.20 -6.31
N PHE A 133 -6.78 -8.11 -6.29
CA PHE A 133 -6.04 -7.22 -7.19
C PHE A 133 -6.31 -7.54 -8.67
N HIS A 134 -6.20 -8.81 -9.08
CA HIS A 134 -6.44 -9.23 -10.47
C HIS A 134 -7.88 -8.99 -10.91
N PHE A 135 -8.86 -9.27 -10.05
CA PHE A 135 -10.25 -8.94 -10.31
C PHE A 135 -10.46 -7.42 -10.47
N ALA A 136 -9.90 -6.63 -9.56
CA ALA A 136 -10.03 -5.17 -9.56
C ALA A 136 -9.46 -4.50 -10.83
N ILE A 137 -8.44 -5.10 -11.46
CA ILE A 137 -7.86 -4.61 -12.71
C ILE A 137 -8.48 -5.23 -13.97
N GLY A 138 -9.46 -6.13 -13.82
CA GLY A 138 -10.16 -6.80 -14.92
C GLY A 138 -9.41 -7.97 -15.56
N ASP A 139 -8.42 -8.54 -14.88
CA ASP A 139 -7.59 -9.67 -15.36
C ASP A 139 -7.90 -11.00 -14.65
N GLY A 140 -8.78 -10.97 -13.65
CA GLY A 140 -9.13 -12.12 -12.80
C GLY A 140 -10.63 -12.38 -12.66
N LYS A 141 -10.97 -13.48 -12.00
CA LYS A 141 -12.34 -13.80 -11.58
C LYS A 141 -12.65 -13.14 -10.24
N GLU A 142 -13.93 -12.90 -9.98
CA GLU A 142 -14.39 -12.42 -8.68
C GLU A 142 -13.93 -13.35 -7.55
N PRO A 143 -13.29 -12.83 -6.48
CA PRO A 143 -12.85 -13.64 -5.35
C PRO A 143 -14.03 -14.25 -4.58
N SER A 144 -13.88 -15.49 -4.12
CA SER A 144 -14.93 -16.19 -3.36
C SER A 144 -15.05 -15.74 -1.90
N ILE A 145 -14.06 -15.01 -1.38
CA ILE A 145 -14.01 -14.51 0.00
C ILE A 145 -13.59 -13.03 -0.02
N THR A 146 -14.03 -12.26 0.98
CA THR A 146 -13.83 -10.80 1.04
C THR A 146 -12.56 -10.37 1.78
N HIS A 147 -12.01 -11.24 2.63
CA HIS A 147 -10.75 -11.02 3.36
C HIS A 147 -10.00 -12.36 3.51
N GLY A 148 -8.69 -12.30 3.75
CA GLY A 148 -7.91 -13.49 4.13
C GLY A 148 -8.11 -13.87 5.60
N GLU A 149 -7.58 -15.01 6.00
CA GLU A 149 -7.83 -15.58 7.33
C GLU A 149 -7.03 -14.90 8.46
N ASN A 150 -5.96 -14.15 8.14
CA ASN A 150 -4.95 -13.77 9.13
C ASN A 150 -5.14 -12.38 9.74
N TYR A 151 -5.45 -11.38 8.92
CA TYR A 151 -5.42 -9.97 9.35
C TYR A 151 -6.78 -9.29 9.34
N GLY A 152 -7.83 -9.94 8.84
CA GLY A 152 -9.19 -9.36 8.79
C GLY A 152 -9.23 -8.02 8.04
N GLN A 153 -8.30 -7.80 7.11
CA GLN A 153 -8.27 -6.61 6.26
C GLN A 153 -9.11 -6.87 5.01
N GLU A 154 -10.05 -5.98 4.72
CA GLU A 154 -10.87 -6.06 3.53
C GLU A 154 -10.25 -5.25 2.39
N PHE A 155 -10.00 -5.90 1.26
CA PHE A 155 -9.36 -5.27 0.10
C PHE A 155 -10.12 -4.03 -0.38
N GLU A 156 -11.45 -4.12 -0.51
CA GLU A 156 -12.27 -3.01 -1.01
C GLU A 156 -12.24 -1.79 -0.08
N ASN A 157 -12.18 -1.98 1.23
CA ASN A 157 -12.05 -0.85 2.18
C ASN A 157 -10.70 -0.15 2.02
N HIS A 158 -9.61 -0.92 1.88
CA HIS A 158 -8.28 -0.38 1.60
C HIS A 158 -8.23 0.33 0.26
N LYS A 159 -8.75 -0.28 -0.81
CA LYS A 159 -8.80 0.34 -2.13
C LYS A 159 -9.60 1.63 -2.12
N ALA A 160 -10.77 1.67 -1.49
CA ALA A 160 -11.58 2.88 -1.36
C ALA A 160 -10.85 3.99 -0.59
N PHE A 161 -10.19 3.62 0.52
CA PHE A 161 -9.40 4.55 1.31
C PHE A 161 -8.24 5.14 0.52
N TYR A 162 -7.38 4.33 -0.10
CA TYR A 162 -6.26 4.84 -0.89
C TYR A 162 -6.73 5.61 -2.12
N LEU A 163 -7.83 5.22 -2.76
CA LEU A 163 -8.39 5.97 -3.88
C LEU A 163 -8.77 7.39 -3.45
N LYS A 164 -9.40 7.56 -2.27
CA LYS A 164 -9.70 8.87 -1.68
C LYS A 164 -8.46 9.72 -1.46
N LEU A 165 -7.31 9.12 -1.14
CA LEU A 165 -6.04 9.85 -0.95
C LEU A 165 -5.41 10.29 -2.28
N SER A 166 -5.70 9.61 -3.40
CA SER A 166 -5.01 9.81 -4.68
C SER A 166 -5.33 11.11 -5.42
N ALA A 167 -6.14 12.01 -4.84
CA ALA A 167 -6.61 13.27 -5.43
C ALA A 167 -7.27 13.14 -6.83
N LEU A 168 -7.70 11.93 -7.19
CA LEU A 168 -8.41 11.58 -8.42
C LEU A 168 -9.94 11.60 -8.24
#